data_AF-A0A6B1HU44-F1
#
_entry.id   AF-A0A6B1HU44-F1
#
_cell.length_a   1.000
_cell.length_b   1.000
_cell.length_c   1.000
_cell.angle_alpha   90.00
_cell.angle_beta   90.00
_cell.angle_gamma   90.00
#
_symmetry.space_group_name_H-M   'P 1'
#
loop_
_entity.id
_entity.type
_entity.pdbx_description
1 polymer ?
#
loop_
_entity_poly.entity_id
_entity_poly.type
_entity_poly.pdbx_seq_one_letter_code
_entity_poly.pdbx_strand_id
1 'polypeptide(L)' 'MKITEIRTFLLGRFLLVRVYTDGGIVGNGEAGLWAHHGVVKEALGELSDY' A
#
# COMPACT_ATOMS: atom_id res chain seq x y z
N MET A 1 -1.26 11.50 -15.00
CA MET A 1 -0.80 10.39 -14.15
C MET A 1 -1.75 10.28 -12.99
N LYS A 2 -2.57 9.24 -12.99
CA LYS A 2 -3.57 8.93 -11.95
C LYS A 2 -3.24 7.58 -11.34
N ILE A 3 -3.44 7.44 -10.04
CA ILE A 3 -3.38 6.14 -9.36
C ILE A 3 -4.65 5.37 -9.73
N THR A 4 -4.51 4.09 -10.08
CA THR A 4 -5.62 3.22 -10.48
C THR A 4 -5.86 2.09 -9.48
N GLU A 5 -4.83 1.68 -8.75
CA GLU A 5 -4.93 0.67 -7.70
C GLU A 5 -3.80 0.88 -6.69
N ILE A 6 -4.11 0.69 -5.41
CA ILE A 6 -3.13 0.54 -4.34
C ILE A 6 -3.29 -0.86 -3.77
N ARG A 7 -2.21 -1.64 -3.73
CA ARG A 7 -2.20 -3.00 -3.19
C ARG A 7 -1.23 -3.09 -2.03
N THR A 8 -1.69 -3.65 -0.91
CA THR A 8 -0.86 -3.91 0.28
C THR A 8 -0.43 -5.38 0.35
N PHE A 9 0.77 -5.61 0.88
CA PHE A 9 1.32 -6.95 1.12
C PHE A 9 1.83 -7.02 2.56
N LEU A 10 1.10 -7.75 3.40
CA LEU A 10 1.54 -8.06 4.75
C LEU A 10 2.34 -9.36 4.72
N LEU A 11 3.68 -9.24 4.76
CA LEU A 11 4.62 -10.36 4.63
C LEU A 11 5.41 -10.53 5.91
N GLY A 12 4.89 -11.32 6.85
CA GLY A 12 5.51 -11.52 8.15
C GLY A 12 5.59 -10.22 8.96
N ARG A 13 6.80 -9.66 9.09
CA ARG A 13 7.10 -8.42 9.83
C ARG A 13 7.31 -7.20 8.93
N PHE A 14 6.75 -7.23 7.72
CA PHE A 14 6.86 -6.14 6.75
C PHE A 14 5.48 -5.82 6.20
N LEU A 15 5.23 -4.53 5.98
CA LEU A 15 4.10 -4.05 5.19
C LEU A 15 4.64 -3.34 3.96
N LEU A 16 4.44 -3.95 2.80
CA LEU A 16 4.81 -3.36 1.52
C LEU A 16 3.57 -2.86 0.79
N VAL A 17 3.75 -1.85 -0.05
CA VAL A 17 2.70 -1.25 -0.87
C VAL A 17 3.15 -1.23 -2.31
N ARG A 18 2.22 -1.49 -3.23
CA ARG A 18 2.39 -1.27 -4.66
C ARG A 18 1.31 -0.36 -5.18
N VAL A 19 1.71 0.65 -5.94
CA VAL A 19 0.82 1.63 -6.55
C VAL A 19 0.88 1.45 -8.06
N TYR A 20 -0.28 1.29 -8.68
CA TYR A 20 -0.45 1.21 -10.12
C TYR A 20 -0.99 2.53 -10.65
N THR A 21 -0.58 2.89 -11.87
CA THR A 21 -1.01 4.13 -12.52
C THR A 21 -1.60 3.88 -13.90
N ASP A 22 -2.40 4.83 -14.37
CA ASP A 22 -2.97 4.85 -15.72
C ASP A 22 -1.90 4.86 -16.84
N GLY A 23 -0.70 5.38 -16.55
CA GLY A 23 0.44 5.39 -17.47
C GLY A 23 1.27 4.10 -17.48
N GLY A 24 0.85 3.06 -16.75
CA GLY A 24 1.58 1.78 -16.66
C GLY A 24 2.82 1.81 -15.76
N ILE A 25 3.12 2.94 -15.10
CA ILE A 25 4.16 3.05 -14.08
C ILE A 25 3.69 2.33 -12.82
N VAL A 26 4.60 1.54 -12.22
CA VAL A 26 4.37 0.82 -10.96
C VAL A 26 5.37 1.29 -9.92
N GLY A 27 4.86 1.79 -8.79
CA GLY A 27 5.68 2.20 -7.63
C GLY A 27 5.65 1.13 -6.54
N ASN A 28 6.77 0.91 -5.85
CA ASN A 28 6.85 0.05 -4.66
C ASN A 28 7.28 0.89 -3.46
N GLY A 29 6.69 0.63 -2.30
CA GLY A 29 6.99 1.33 -1.04
C GLY A 29 6.89 0.41 0.17
N GLU A 30 7.42 0.90 1.29
CA GLU A 30 7.32 0.30 2.62
C GLU A 30 6.40 1.20 3.46
N ALA A 31 5.52 0.60 4.26
CA ALA A 31 4.54 1.32 5.08
C ALA A 31 4.47 0.73 6.50
N GLY A 32 5.58 0.21 7.02
CA GLY A 32 5.59 -0.51 8.27
C GLY A 32 5.51 0.42 9.47
N LEU A 33 4.51 0.18 10.31
CA LEU A 33 4.57 0.57 11.70
C LEU A 33 5.03 -0.65 12.51
N TRP A 34 6.20 -0.54 13.14
CA TRP A 34 6.82 -1.63 13.88
C TRP A 34 5.82 -2.32 14.82
N ALA A 35 5.71 -3.66 14.72
CA ALA A 35 4.77 -4.51 15.45
C ALA A 35 3.26 -4.23 15.24
N HIS A 36 2.89 -3.21 14.47
CA HIS A 36 1.51 -2.78 14.25
C HIS A 36 1.15 -2.64 12.75
N HIS A 37 1.78 -3.44 11.89
CA HIS A 37 1.53 -3.44 10.45
C HIS A 37 0.05 -3.61 10.07
N GLY A 38 -0.72 -4.38 10.85
CA GLY A 38 -2.16 -4.55 10.64
C GLY A 38 -2.92 -3.22 10.70
N VAL A 39 -2.56 -2.32 11.61
CA VAL A 39 -3.22 -1.01 11.75
C VAL A 39 -3.01 -0.17 10.49
N VAL A 40 -1.76 -0.10 10.00
CA VAL A 40 -1.45 0.67 8.79
C VAL A 40 -2.07 0.02 7.55
N LYS A 41 -2.14 -1.31 7.48
CA LYS A 41 -2.82 -2.02 6.38
C LYS A 41 -4.29 -1.61 6.28
N GLU A 42 -5.02 -1.59 7.40
CA GLU A 42 -6.44 -1.22 7.39
C GLU A 42 -6.62 0.27 7.06
N ALA A 43 -5.78 1.15 7.61
CA ALA A 43 -5.79 2.56 7.25
C ALA A 43 -5.53 2.80 5.76
N LEU A 44 -4.58 2.07 5.15
CA LEU A 44 -4.33 2.14 3.71
C LEU A 44 -5.53 1.68 2.88
N GLY A 45 -6.29 0.69 3.35
CA GLY A 45 -7.52 0.24 2.70
C GLY A 45 -8.59 1.33 2.69
N GLU A 46 -8.83 1.98 3.83
CA GLU A 46 -9.77 3.10 3.92
C GLU A 46 -9.33 4.29 3.03
N LEU A 47 -8.03 4.63 3.08
CA LEU A 47 -7.48 5.76 2.33
C LEU A 47 -7.39 5.50 0.82
N SER A 48 -7.35 4.25 0.39
CA SER A 48 -7.25 3.91 -1.04
C SER A 48 -8.53 4.17 -1.83
N ASP A 49 -9.66 4.36 -1.15
CA ASP A 49 -10.97 4.62 -1.77
C ASP A 49 -11.22 6.12 -2.05
N TYR A 50 -10.30 7.01 -1.64
CA TYR A 50 -10.36 8.46 -1.86
C TYR A 50 -9.75 8.86 -3.21
#